data_AF-A0A650F2U8-F1
#
_entry.id   AF-A0A650F2U8-F1
#
_cell.length_a   1.000
_cell.length_b   1.000
_cell.length_c   1.000
_cell.angle_alpha   90.00
_cell.angle_beta   90.00
_cell.angle_gamma   90.00
#
_symmetry.space_group_name_H-M   'P 1'
#
loop_
_entity.id
_entity.type
_entity.pdbx_description
1 polymer ?
#
loop_
_entity_poly.entity_id
_entity_poly.type
_entity_poly.pdbx_seq_one_letter_code
_entity_poly.pdbx_strand_id
1 'polypeptide(L)'
;MAQETIEISLAQKRFNITLDPLLDEAKAEVKALFANEVDVDIITLLKAYITKTQEYARICQSLEALYANIEKSQEIGTKDQECIKIQSVENPHS
;
A
#
# COMPACT_ATOMS: atom_id res chain seq x y z
N MET A 1 25.22 -5.77 12.39
CA MET A 1 23.92 -5.19 12.79
C MET A 1 23.23 -6.23 13.65
N ALA A 2 22.61 -5.86 14.77
CA ALA A 2 21.96 -6.84 15.65
C ALA A 2 20.76 -7.45 14.91
N GLN A 3 20.65 -8.78 14.92
CA GLN A 3 19.54 -9.51 14.32
C GLN A 3 18.27 -9.19 15.11
N GLU A 4 17.24 -8.65 14.44
CA GLU A 4 16.00 -8.28 15.12
C GLU A 4 15.06 -9.47 15.17
N THR A 5 14.67 -9.87 16.38
CA THR A 5 13.78 -11.01 16.60
C THR A 5 12.62 -10.67 17.51
N ILE A 6 11.49 -11.34 17.33
CA ILE A 6 10.39 -11.39 18.30
C ILE A 6 10.29 -12.81 18.86
N GLU A 7 10.06 -12.92 20.17
CA GLU A 7 9.73 -14.19 20.82
C GLU A 7 8.21 -14.30 20.91
N ILE A 8 7.66 -15.45 20.49
CA ILE A 8 6.25 -15.77 20.65
C ILE A 8 6.09 -17.11 21.38
N SER A 9 5.03 -17.22 22.17
CA SER A 9 4.60 -18.47 22.77
C SER A 9 3.43 -19.05 21.98
N LEU A 10 3.56 -20.29 21.54
CA LEU A 10 2.53 -21.06 20.86
C LEU A 10 2.38 -22.41 21.58
N ALA A 11 1.21 -22.66 22.18
CA ALA A 11 0.88 -23.94 22.83
C ALA A 11 2.01 -24.43 23.78
N GLN A 12 2.47 -23.56 24.68
CA GLN A 12 3.54 -23.81 25.66
C GLN A 12 4.95 -23.99 25.08
N LYS A 13 5.15 -23.77 23.78
CA LYS A 13 6.48 -23.73 23.15
C LYS A 13 6.83 -22.31 22.74
N ARG A 14 8.10 -21.92 22.95
CA ARG A 14 8.62 -20.62 22.57
C ARG A 14 9.31 -20.69 21.21
N PHE A 15 9.02 -19.71 20.36
CA PHE A 15 9.58 -19.58 19.03
C PHE A 15 10.18 -18.19 18.86
N ASN A 16 11.29 -18.11 18.14
CA ASN A 16 11.88 -16.85 17.73
C ASN A 16 11.65 -16.64 16.23
N ILE A 17 11.08 -15.48 15.88
CA ILE A 17 10.88 -15.06 14.49
C ILE A 17 11.88 -13.96 14.19
N THR A 18 12.66 -14.13 13.13
CA THR A 18 13.59 -13.10 12.63
C THR A 18 12.87 -12.14 11.72
N LEU A 19 13.10 -10.84 11.91
CA LEU A 19 12.44 -9.76 11.18
C LEU A 19 13.32 -9.12 10.09
N ASP A 20 14.57 -9.56 9.94
CA ASP A 20 15.54 -9.01 8.99
C ASP A 20 15.02 -8.81 7.54
N PRO A 21 14.15 -9.67 6.98
CA PRO A 21 13.63 -9.48 5.63
C PRO A 21 12.60 -8.36 5.49
N LEU A 22 12.08 -7.82 6.60
CA LEU A 22 11.04 -6.80 6.59
C LEU A 22 11.63 -5.39 6.47
N LEU A 23 10.81 -4.45 5.96
CA LEU A 23 11.11 -3.02 6.05
C LEU A 23 10.90 -2.51 7.48
N ASP A 24 11.58 -1.43 7.86
CA ASP A 24 11.57 -0.94 9.25
C ASP A 24 10.18 -0.55 9.74
N GLU A 25 9.32 -0.01 8.86
CA GLU A 25 7.91 0.27 9.18
C GLU A 25 7.13 -1.01 9.50
N ALA A 26 7.34 -2.06 8.70
CA ALA A 26 6.71 -3.37 8.91
C ALA A 26 7.25 -4.06 10.16
N LYS A 27 8.54 -3.91 10.48
CA LYS A 27 9.12 -4.40 11.74
C LYS A 27 8.45 -3.74 12.95
N ALA A 28 8.21 -2.43 12.89
CA ALA A 28 7.57 -1.69 13.97
C ALA A 28 6.13 -2.15 14.19
N GLU A 29 5.35 -2.34 13.12
CA GLU A 29 3.98 -2.87 13.22
C GLU A 29 3.95 -4.29 13.80
N VAL A 30 4.83 -5.17 13.32
CA VAL A 30 4.92 -6.56 13.82
C VAL A 30 5.30 -6.57 15.30
N LYS A 31 6.31 -5.80 15.72
CA LYS A 31 6.68 -5.68 17.13
C LYS A 31 5.53 -5.15 17.98
N ALA A 32 4.78 -4.16 17.49
CA ALA A 32 3.63 -3.60 18.20
C ALA A 32 2.48 -4.62 18.36
N LEU A 33 2.24 -5.45 17.34
CA LEU A 33 1.23 -6.51 17.37
C LEU A 33 1.51 -7.52 18.49
N PHE A 34 2.78 -7.92 18.65
CA PHE A 34 3.19 -8.94 19.62
C PHE A 34 3.69 -8.37 20.96
N ALA A 35 3.73 -7.04 21.13
CA ALA A 35 4.21 -6.41 22.37
C ALA A 35 3.34 -6.75 23.59
N ASN A 36 2.07 -7.09 23.39
CA ASN A 36 1.09 -7.29 24.46
C ASN A 36 0.53 -8.73 24.53
N GLU A 37 0.84 -9.60 23.57
CA GLU A 37 0.28 -10.95 23.53
C GLU A 37 1.26 -11.99 24.07
N VAL A 38 1.00 -12.44 25.31
CA VAL A 38 1.83 -13.43 26.02
C VAL A 38 1.55 -14.87 25.56
N ASP A 39 0.41 -15.11 24.93
CA ASP A 39 0.03 -16.41 24.35
C ASP A 39 -0.83 -16.15 23.09
N VAL A 40 -0.22 -16.29 21.92
CA VAL A 40 -0.93 -16.16 20.64
C VAL A 40 -1.32 -17.55 20.20
N ASP A 41 -2.60 -17.79 19.92
CA ASP A 41 -3.00 -19.04 19.28
C ASP A 41 -2.43 -19.07 17.84
N ILE A 42 -1.85 -20.18 17.41
CA ILE A 42 -1.37 -20.39 16.03
C ILE A 42 -2.47 -20.08 15.01
N ILE A 43 -3.73 -20.36 15.36
CA ILE A 43 -4.88 -20.04 14.51
C ILE A 43 -5.05 -18.53 14.38
N THR A 44 -4.85 -17.77 15.46
CA THR A 44 -4.88 -16.29 15.45
C THR A 44 -3.75 -15.75 14.59
N LEU A 45 -2.53 -16.29 14.73
CA LEU A 45 -1.38 -15.91 13.91
C LEU A 45 -1.64 -16.15 12.42
N LEU A 46 -2.13 -17.34 12.07
CA LEU A 46 -2.45 -17.70 10.68
C LEU A 46 -3.58 -16.85 10.10
N LYS A 47 -4.63 -16.57 10.89
CA LYS A 47 -5.71 -15.66 10.48
C LYS A 47 -5.20 -14.25 10.24
N ALA A 48 -4.35 -13.72 11.13
CA ALA A 48 -3.75 -12.39 10.96
C ALA A 48 -2.93 -12.32 9.67
N TYR A 49 -2.11 -13.34 9.40
CA TYR A 49 -1.32 -13.42 8.16
C TYR A 49 -2.20 -13.47 6.90
N ILE A 50 -3.25 -14.31 6.89
CA ILE A 50 -4.19 -14.41 5.77
C ILE A 50 -4.88 -13.06 5.53
N THR A 51 -5.39 -12.43 6.59
CA THR A 51 -6.06 -11.13 6.50
C THR A 51 -5.12 -10.07 5.93
N LYS A 52 -3.89 -9.97 6.43
CA LYS A 52 -2.90 -9.02 5.92
C LYS A 52 -2.54 -9.25 4.46
N THR A 53 -2.44 -10.51 4.04
CA THR A 53 -2.21 -10.87 2.63
C THR A 53 -3.38 -10.45 1.74
N GLN A 54 -4.62 -10.64 2.21
CA GLN A 54 -5.82 -10.20 1.48
C GLN A 54 -5.95 -8.68 1.40
N GLU A 55 -5.62 -7.97 2.49
CA GLU A 55 -5.55 -6.49 2.50
C GLU A 55 -4.56 -5.98 1.47
N TYR A 56 -3.34 -6.53 1.46
CA TYR A 56 -2.31 -6.18 0.48
C TYR A 56 -2.77 -6.41 -0.96
N ALA A 57 -3.36 -7.57 -1.25
CA ALA A 57 -3.89 -7.87 -2.59
C ALA A 57 -4.95 -6.87 -3.05
N ARG A 58 -5.84 -6.42 -2.16
CA ARG A 58 -6.86 -5.39 -2.46
C ARG A 58 -6.24 -4.03 -2.74
N ILE A 59 -5.17 -3.67 -2.02
CA ILE A 59 -4.44 -2.43 -2.25
C ILE A 59 -3.79 -2.47 -3.64
N CYS A 60 -3.13 -3.57 -4.01
CA CYS A 60 -2.55 -3.74 -5.35
C CYS A 60 -3.61 -3.58 -6.45
N GLN A 61 -4.76 -4.25 -6.33
CA GLN A 61 -5.87 -4.13 -7.29
C GLN A 61 -6.40 -2.69 -7.39
N SER A 62 -6.49 -1.99 -6.26
CA SER A 62 -6.95 -0.59 -6.22
C SER A 62 -5.94 0.35 -6.87
N LEU A 63 -4.65 0.10 -6.67
CA LEU A 63 -3.57 0.85 -7.34
C LEU A 63 -3.58 0.61 -8.85
N GLU A 64 -3.70 -0.64 -9.30
CA GLU A 64 -3.82 -0.97 -10.73
C GLU A 64 -5.00 -0.26 -11.38
N ALA A 65 -6.17 -0.26 -10.72
CA ALA A 65 -7.34 0.45 -11.19
C ALA A 65 -7.12 1.97 -11.26
N LEU A 66 -6.44 2.55 -10.25
CA LEU A 66 -6.09 3.96 -10.24
C LEU A 66 -5.14 4.31 -11.38
N TYR A 67 -4.10 3.51 -11.62
CA TYR A 67 -3.17 3.68 -12.74
C TYR A 67 -3.90 3.65 -14.07
N ALA A 68 -4.76 2.64 -14.30
CA ALA A 68 -5.54 2.53 -15.54
C ALA A 68 -6.47 3.74 -15.76
N ASN A 69 -7.04 4.30 -14.68
CA ASN A 69 -7.89 5.49 -14.77
C ASN A 69 -7.09 6.75 -15.11
N ILE A 70 -5.88 6.90 -14.54
CA ILE A 70 -4.97 8.00 -14.85
C ILE A 70 -4.54 7.92 -16.32
N GLU A 71 -4.14 6.73 -16.79
CA GLU A 71 -3.72 6.49 -18.18
C GLU A 71 -4.84 6.84 -19.16
N LYS A 72 -6.06 6.35 -18.92
CA LYS A 72 -7.24 6.72 -19.74
C LYS A 72 -7.52 8.22 -19.74
N SER A 73 -7.35 8.89 -18.60
CA SER A 73 -7.58 10.34 -18.50
C SER A 73 -6.53 11.14 -19.29
N GLN A 74 -5.29 10.64 -19.38
CA GLN A 74 -4.25 11.23 -20.23
C GLN A 74 -4.52 11.00 -21.72
N GLU A 75 -5.07 9.85 -22.10
CA GLU A 75 -5.46 9.58 -23.50
C GLU A 75 -6.62 10.48 -23.96
N ILE A 76 -7.62 10.73 -23.10
CA ILE A 76 -8.76 11.62 -23.39
C ILE A 76 -8.31 13.10 -23.53
N GLY A 77 -7.20 13.49 -22.88
CA GLY A 77 -6.61 14.82 -23.00
C GLY A 77 -6.04 15.17 -24.39
N THR A 78 -6.04 14.23 -25.35
CA THR A 78 -5.53 14.46 -26.71
C THR A 78 -6.57 14.46 -27.82
N LYS A 79 -7.86 14.23 -27.52
CA LYS A 79 -8.89 14.13 -28.59
C LYS A 79 -10.00 15.16 -28.58
N ASP A 80 -10.20 15.93 -27.52
CA ASP A 80 -11.18 17.02 -27.51
C ASP A 80 -10.60 18.30 -26.88
N GLN A 81 -9.78 19.01 -27.65
CA GLN A 81 -9.66 20.46 -27.49
C GLN A 81 -9.91 21.10 -28.85
N GLU A 82 -11.18 21.23 -29.22
CA GLU A 82 -11.64 22.41 -29.97
C GLU A 82 -11.42 23.64 -29.07
N CYS A 83 -10.16 24.04 -28.93
CA CYS A 83 -9.81 25.29 -28.28
C CYS A 83 -10.37 26.44 -29.12
N ILE A 84 -11.15 27.28 -28.45
CA ILE A 84 -11.73 28.53 -28.94
C ILE A 84 -10.70 29.27 -29.80
N LYS A 85 -10.99 29.44 -31.10
CA LYS A 85 -10.17 30.26 -32.00
C LYS A 85 -10.45 31.74 -31.71
N ILE A 86 -9.50 32.40 -31.04
CA ILE A 86 -9.50 33.86 -30.89
C ILE A 86 -8.84 34.46 -32.13
N GLN A 87 -9.58 35.28 -32.88
CA GLN A 87 -9.05 36.08 -33.98
C GLN A 87 -8.78 37.52 -33.51
N SER A 88 -7.65 38.08 -33.94
CA SER A 88 -7.31 39.49 -33.77
C SER A 88 -8.24 40.35 -34.63
N VAL A 89 -8.92 41.31 -34.01
CA VAL A 89 -9.64 42.37 -34.72
C VAL A 89 -8.76 43.62 -34.64
N GLU A 90 -8.13 44.00 -35.75
CA GLU A 90 -7.47 45.30 -35.85
C GLU A 90 -8.54 46.39 -35.78
N ASN A 91 -8.43 47.26 -34.77
CA ASN A 91 -9.38 48.34 -34.54
C ASN A 91 -9.06 49.50 -35.51
N PRO A 92 -9.96 49.89 -36.43
CA PRO A 92 -9.63 50.89 -37.43
C PRO A 92 -10.07 52.26 -36.92
N HIS A 93 -9.31 52.90 -36.02
CA HIS A 93 -9.43 54.35 -35.82
C HIS A 93 -8.08 54.96 -35.42
N SER A 94 -7.40 55.49 -36.44
CA SER A 94 -6.55 56.68 -36.37
C SER A 94 -7.36 57.91 -35.98
#